data_AF-A0A3C1JRQ6-F1
#
_entry.id   AF-A0A3C1JRQ6-F1
#
_cell.length_a   1.000
_cell.length_b   1.000
_cell.length_c   1.000
_cell.angle_alpha   90.00
_cell.angle_beta   90.00
_cell.angle_gamma   90.00
#
_symmetry.space_group_name_H-M   'P 1'
#
loop_
_entity.id
_entity.type
_entity.pdbx_description
1 polymer ?
#
loop_
_entity_poly.entity_id
_entity_poly.type
_entity_poly.pdbx_seq_one_letter_code
_entity_poly.pdbx_strand_id
1 'polypeptide(L)'
;MTIWKHEPAGTAGEASSPHPVRVDRHGTPIGSLPAWPAPAHPYTAPTERQPITMPEPISAPTGPVIVVVQAHSDDLSFFGSGTIARLVRESGYTAYLIQTTNDDKCGPTPSVGETILANERETEELARILGIRRVFNFGYQNHFLDAVSVAELRSRLVFLFRLLRPDIVMTFNPAQPAEQNPDHWVTGQAVEAARWMAGLDKDYPEHLSAGLAPHIIRGRMYWVARAGQPTNRIVDVSGYVDTKVESLAVHQVQGTAGSTGRRLRATLAERGLVIPELGDDDDTADRAYIRRFMLAPGIELGVRHGMACAEPFYYLDESDTDHHEANVTAWVNANAVPRR
;
A
#
# COMPACT_ATOMS: atom_id res chain seq x y z
N MET A 1 -4.02 12.81 36.00
CA MET A 1 -2.74 13.51 36.22
C MET A 1 -2.25 13.15 37.60
N THR A 2 -1.29 12.23 37.69
CA THR A 2 -0.67 11.85 38.97
C THR A 2 0.78 11.47 38.73
N ILE A 3 1.66 12.21 39.39
CA ILE A 3 3.12 12.19 39.29
C ILE A 3 3.63 11.25 40.38
N TRP A 4 4.51 10.30 40.04
CA TRP A 4 5.17 9.43 41.02
C TRP A 4 6.41 10.15 41.57
N LYS A 5 6.49 10.30 42.90
CA LYS A 5 7.71 10.70 43.61
C LYS A 5 8.41 9.44 44.14
N HIS A 6 9.71 9.33 43.85
CA HIS A 6 10.61 8.38 44.48
C HIS A 6 11.18 8.99 45.77
N GLU A 7 11.24 8.20 46.84
CA GLU A 7 12.09 8.44 48.01
C GLU A 7 13.13 7.32 48.15
N PRO A 8 14.33 7.59 48.72
CA PRO A 8 15.47 6.70 48.66
C PRO A 8 15.55 5.72 49.85
N ALA A 9 16.28 4.63 49.63
CA ALA A 9 16.44 3.50 50.52
C ALA A 9 17.25 3.81 51.79
N GLY A 10 16.73 3.38 52.94
CA GLY A 10 17.44 3.25 54.22
C GLY A 10 17.79 1.79 54.53
N THR A 11 18.82 1.61 55.35
CA THR A 11 19.68 0.44 55.52
C THR A 11 19.18 -0.70 56.42
N ALA A 12 19.52 -1.92 56.01
CA ALA A 12 19.88 -3.16 56.75
C ALA A 12 19.18 -3.58 58.06
N GLY A 13 18.61 -4.80 58.04
CA GLY A 13 18.32 -5.64 59.21
C GLY A 13 17.70 -6.98 58.80
N GLU A 14 18.46 -8.08 58.90
CA GLU A 14 17.95 -9.45 58.74
C GLU A 14 17.04 -9.84 59.92
N ALA A 15 15.77 -10.12 59.63
CA ALA A 15 14.86 -10.86 60.50
C ALA A 15 13.83 -11.61 59.65
N SER A 16 13.81 -12.93 59.76
CA SER A 16 12.86 -13.83 59.11
C SER A 16 11.42 -13.43 59.47
N SER A 17 10.69 -12.89 58.50
CA SER A 17 9.29 -12.46 58.66
C SER A 17 8.35 -13.42 57.90
N PRO A 18 7.19 -13.79 58.48
CA PRO A 18 6.18 -14.59 57.80
C PRO A 18 5.58 -13.79 56.64
N HIS A 19 5.36 -14.45 55.49
CA HIS A 19 4.81 -13.81 54.29
C HIS A 19 3.50 -13.05 54.60
N PRO A 20 3.36 -11.78 54.22
CA PRO A 20 2.14 -11.03 54.43
C PRO A 20 1.01 -11.57 53.53
N VAL A 21 -0.11 -11.96 54.13
CA VAL A 21 -1.34 -12.31 53.41
C VAL A 21 -1.93 -11.00 52.86
N ARG A 22 -2.10 -10.91 51.54
CA ARG A 22 -2.77 -9.77 50.90
C ARG A 22 -4.25 -9.77 51.30
N VAL A 23 -4.68 -8.71 51.98
CA VAL A 23 -6.09 -8.44 52.30
C VAL A 23 -6.58 -7.25 51.50
N ASP A 24 -7.89 -7.21 51.22
CA ASP A 24 -8.51 -6.04 50.60
C ASP A 24 -8.72 -4.91 51.62
N ARG A 25 -9.22 -3.77 51.14
CA ARG A 25 -9.56 -2.56 51.92
C ARG A 25 -10.62 -2.77 53.02
N HIS A 26 -11.19 -3.97 53.13
CA HIS A 26 -12.15 -4.36 54.17
C HIS A 26 -11.61 -5.48 55.08
N GLY A 27 -10.33 -5.86 54.94
CA GLY A 27 -9.69 -6.87 55.78
C GLY A 27 -9.99 -8.32 55.36
N THR A 28 -10.57 -8.54 54.18
CA THR A 28 -10.88 -9.88 53.68
C THR A 28 -9.64 -10.50 53.03
N PRO A 29 -9.25 -11.75 53.34
CA PRO A 29 -8.16 -12.45 52.67
C PRO A 29 -8.45 -12.56 51.17
N ILE A 30 -7.56 -12.01 50.33
CA ILE A 30 -7.67 -12.15 48.88
C ILE A 30 -7.20 -13.57 48.54
N GLY A 31 -8.15 -14.46 48.26
CA GLY A 31 -7.86 -15.80 47.76
C GLY A 31 -6.99 -15.75 46.50
N SER A 32 -6.09 -16.72 46.36
CA SER A 32 -5.27 -16.89 45.16
C SER A 32 -6.14 -16.78 43.91
N LEU A 33 -5.73 -15.92 42.97
CA LEU A 33 -6.33 -15.86 41.63
C LEU A 33 -6.42 -17.28 41.07
N PRO A 34 -7.57 -17.68 40.45
CA PRO A 34 -7.67 -18.98 39.83
C PRO A 34 -6.54 -19.13 38.80
N ALA A 35 -5.84 -20.25 38.86
CA ALA A 35 -4.82 -20.58 37.87
C ALA A 35 -5.47 -20.50 36.48
N TRP A 36 -4.80 -19.78 35.57
CA TRP A 36 -5.20 -19.76 34.17
C TRP A 36 -5.27 -21.20 33.66
N PRO A 37 -6.36 -21.61 33.00
CA PRO A 37 -6.42 -22.94 32.42
C PRO A 37 -5.26 -23.11 31.46
N ALA A 38 -4.52 -24.22 31.60
CA ALA A 38 -3.50 -24.59 30.63
C ALA A 38 -4.15 -24.64 29.24
N PRO A 39 -3.49 -24.10 28.18
CA PRO A 39 -4.04 -24.16 26.84
C PRO A 39 -4.38 -25.61 26.47
N ALA A 40 -5.61 -25.85 26.03
CA ALA A 40 -6.15 -27.18 25.73
C ALA A 40 -5.52 -27.85 24.49
N HIS A 41 -4.54 -27.20 23.86
CA HIS A 41 -3.82 -27.71 22.72
C HIS A 41 -2.32 -27.68 23.03
N PRO A 42 -1.64 -28.83 23.13
CA PRO A 42 -0.19 -28.83 23.12
C PRO A 42 0.25 -28.17 21.80
N TYR A 43 1.01 -27.09 21.90
CA TYR A 43 1.69 -26.51 20.75
C TYR A 43 2.66 -27.58 20.22
N THR A 44 2.22 -28.35 19.24
CA THR A 44 3.10 -29.17 18.41
C THR A 44 3.83 -28.21 17.50
N ALA A 45 5.08 -27.91 17.85
CA ALA A 45 5.99 -27.23 16.93
C ALA A 45 6.02 -28.00 15.60
N PRO A 46 5.95 -27.31 14.44
CA PRO A 46 6.09 -27.96 13.15
C PRO A 46 7.38 -28.80 13.13
N THR A 47 7.24 -30.10 12.87
CA THR A 47 8.36 -31.05 12.84
C THR A 47 9.26 -30.85 11.61
N GLU A 48 8.78 -30.14 10.59
CA GLU A 48 9.58 -29.67 9.46
C GLU A 48 10.00 -28.22 9.67
N ARG A 49 11.30 -28.01 9.93
CA ARG A 49 11.92 -26.71 9.70
C ARG A 49 11.96 -26.48 8.20
N GLN A 50 11.01 -25.70 7.67
CA GLN A 50 11.19 -25.10 6.35
C GLN A 50 12.55 -24.38 6.38
N PRO A 51 13.46 -24.64 5.41
CA PRO A 51 14.72 -23.93 5.36
C PRO A 51 14.42 -22.44 5.34
N ILE A 52 15.01 -21.69 6.28
CA ILE A 52 14.96 -20.23 6.27
C ILE A 52 15.83 -19.82 5.09
N THR A 53 15.22 -19.67 3.92
CA THR A 53 15.86 -19.01 2.79
C THR A 53 15.98 -17.55 3.15
N MET A 54 17.21 -17.04 3.25
CA MET A 54 17.42 -15.60 3.38
C MET A 54 16.76 -14.95 2.17
N PRO A 55 15.94 -13.90 2.35
CA PRO A 55 15.40 -13.17 1.21
C PRO A 55 16.56 -12.71 0.34
N GLU A 56 16.44 -12.86 -0.97
CA GLU A 56 17.47 -12.38 -1.88
C GLU A 56 17.75 -10.90 -1.59
N PRO A 57 19.04 -10.48 -1.57
CA PRO A 57 19.38 -9.07 -1.49
C PRO A 57 18.62 -8.32 -2.58
N ILE A 58 18.03 -7.17 -2.25
CA ILE A 58 17.43 -6.30 -3.28
C ILE A 58 18.59 -5.80 -4.13
N SER A 59 18.88 -6.48 -5.23
CA SER A 59 19.88 -6.05 -6.19
C SER A 59 19.37 -4.80 -6.90
N ALA A 60 20.28 -3.83 -7.09
CA ALA A 60 19.96 -2.60 -7.77
C ALA A 60 19.36 -2.90 -9.16
N PRO A 61 18.18 -2.36 -9.48
CA PRO A 61 17.56 -2.56 -10.78
C PRO A 61 18.45 -1.96 -11.89
N THR A 62 18.47 -2.61 -13.05
CA THR A 62 19.29 -2.21 -14.22
C THR A 62 18.54 -1.31 -15.21
N GLY A 63 17.28 -1.00 -14.93
CA GLY A 63 16.39 -0.18 -15.76
C GLY A 63 15.58 0.80 -14.91
N PRO A 64 14.63 1.53 -15.51
CA PRO A 64 13.83 2.51 -14.78
C PRO A 64 12.96 1.85 -13.71
N VAL A 65 12.68 2.57 -12.63
CA VAL A 65 11.97 2.05 -11.47
C VAL A 65 10.68 2.83 -11.25
N ILE A 66 9.60 2.09 -11.01
CA ILE A 66 8.33 2.65 -10.56
C ILE A 66 7.96 2.05 -9.20
N VAL A 67 7.60 2.91 -8.25
CA VAL A 67 7.04 2.51 -6.97
C VAL A 67 5.58 2.91 -6.94
N VAL A 68 4.69 1.94 -6.76
CA VAL A 68 3.27 2.16 -6.52
C VAL A 68 3.06 2.16 -5.01
N VAL A 69 2.32 3.14 -4.49
CA VAL A 69 1.93 3.18 -3.08
C VAL A 69 0.40 3.21 -3.02
N GLN A 70 -0.18 2.17 -2.42
CA GLN A 70 -1.62 1.98 -2.33
C GLN A 70 -2.08 1.86 -0.88
N ALA A 71 -3.33 2.26 -0.61
CA ALA A 71 -3.89 2.21 0.73
C ALA A 71 -4.45 0.83 1.03
N HIS A 72 -5.16 0.27 0.07
CA HIS A 72 -5.93 -0.96 0.11
C HIS A 72 -5.51 -1.89 -1.03
N SER A 73 -5.60 -3.19 -0.82
CA SER A 73 -5.06 -4.24 -1.72
C SER A 73 -5.53 -4.16 -3.17
N ASP A 74 -6.72 -3.61 -3.42
CA ASP A 74 -7.40 -3.53 -4.72
C ASP A 74 -7.18 -2.21 -5.49
N ASP A 75 -6.67 -1.16 -4.83
CA ASP A 75 -6.51 0.19 -5.38
C ASP A 75 -5.78 0.21 -6.73
N LEU A 76 -4.60 -0.42 -6.82
CA LEU A 76 -3.84 -0.46 -8.07
C LEU A 76 -4.64 -1.13 -9.20
N SER A 77 -5.43 -2.16 -8.86
CA SER A 77 -6.23 -2.90 -9.85
C SER A 77 -7.31 -2.02 -10.47
N PHE A 78 -7.92 -1.15 -9.67
CA PHE A 78 -8.86 -0.16 -10.16
C PHE A 78 -8.19 0.92 -11.00
N PHE A 79 -7.12 1.52 -10.49
CA PHE A 79 -6.68 2.82 -11.00
C PHE A 79 -5.48 2.80 -11.94
N GLY A 80 -4.69 1.73 -11.98
CA GLY A 80 -3.45 1.74 -12.76
C GLY A 80 -2.84 0.41 -13.19
N SER A 81 -3.51 -0.73 -13.00
CA SER A 81 -2.92 -2.04 -13.28
C SER A 81 -2.60 -2.27 -14.75
N GLY A 82 -3.40 -1.71 -15.68
CA GLY A 82 -3.10 -1.78 -17.11
C GLY A 82 -1.81 -1.01 -17.44
N THR A 83 -1.64 0.17 -16.84
CA THR A 83 -0.46 1.02 -17.01
C THR A 83 0.78 0.37 -16.40
N ILE A 84 0.69 -0.21 -15.20
CA ILE A 84 1.83 -0.93 -14.59
C ILE A 84 2.24 -2.13 -15.43
N ALA A 85 1.27 -2.95 -15.87
CA ALA A 85 1.57 -4.09 -16.72
C ALA A 85 2.26 -3.66 -18.02
N ARG A 86 1.83 -2.55 -18.62
CA ARG A 86 2.47 -1.98 -19.81
C ARG A 86 3.89 -1.50 -19.54
N LEU A 87 4.11 -0.74 -18.47
CA LEU A 87 5.45 -0.23 -18.12
C LEU A 87 6.44 -1.38 -17.86
N VAL A 88 6.00 -2.43 -17.18
CA VAL A 88 6.83 -3.62 -16.90
C VAL A 88 7.14 -4.38 -18.19
N ARG A 89 6.12 -4.68 -19.02
CA ARG A 89 6.27 -5.59 -20.17
C ARG A 89 6.83 -4.94 -21.44
N GLU A 90 6.55 -3.65 -21.67
CA GLU A 90 7.00 -2.94 -22.88
C GLU A 90 8.17 -2.00 -22.61
N SER A 91 8.19 -1.34 -21.45
CA SER A 91 9.14 -0.27 -21.16
C SER A 91 10.30 -0.71 -20.24
N GLY A 92 10.33 -1.96 -19.81
CA GLY A 92 11.40 -2.52 -18.98
C GLY A 92 11.49 -1.94 -17.57
N TYR A 93 10.39 -1.37 -17.06
CA TYR A 93 10.36 -0.86 -15.69
C TYR A 93 10.44 -2.01 -14.68
N THR A 94 11.26 -1.82 -13.64
CA THR A 94 11.13 -2.60 -12.40
C THR A 94 10.06 -1.96 -11.53
N ALA A 95 8.96 -2.67 -11.30
CA ALA A 95 7.87 -2.19 -10.45
C ALA A 95 7.98 -2.76 -9.01
N TYR A 96 7.72 -1.90 -8.02
CA TYR A 96 7.55 -2.29 -6.62
C TYR A 96 6.21 -1.78 -6.10
N LEU A 97 5.61 -2.51 -5.16
CA LEU A 97 4.35 -2.13 -4.51
C LEU A 97 4.58 -1.91 -3.03
N ILE A 98 4.05 -0.81 -2.50
CA ILE A 98 3.97 -0.53 -1.07
C ILE A 98 2.49 -0.47 -0.70
N GLN A 99 2.10 -1.33 0.22
CA GLN A 99 0.74 -1.44 0.76
C GLN A 99 0.73 -0.82 2.15
N THR A 100 -0.05 0.25 2.37
CA THR A 100 -0.03 0.94 3.66
C THR A 100 -0.88 0.21 4.71
N THR A 101 -2.13 -0.15 4.39
CA THR A 101 -3.01 -0.84 5.35
C THR A 101 -3.02 -2.36 5.17
N ASN A 102 -3.46 -3.09 6.19
CA ASN A 102 -3.60 -4.55 6.18
C ASN A 102 -5.02 -5.04 5.83
N ASP A 103 -5.92 -4.13 5.47
CA ASP A 103 -7.29 -4.45 5.09
C ASP A 103 -8.09 -5.24 6.16
N ASP A 104 -7.77 -5.09 7.44
CA ASP A 104 -8.36 -5.86 8.55
C ASP A 104 -9.89 -5.73 8.70
N LYS A 105 -10.51 -4.75 8.01
CA LYS A 105 -11.96 -4.52 7.99
C LYS A 105 -12.68 -5.05 6.74
N CYS A 106 -11.96 -5.63 5.77
CA CYS A 106 -12.51 -6.00 4.47
C CYS A 106 -12.39 -7.50 4.23
N GLY A 107 -13.45 -8.26 4.53
CA GLY A 107 -13.48 -9.69 4.22
C GLY A 107 -14.63 -10.45 4.84
N PRO A 108 -15.27 -11.39 4.12
CA PRO A 108 -16.25 -12.32 4.68
C PRO A 108 -15.55 -13.49 5.40
N THR A 109 -14.40 -13.26 6.04
CA THR A 109 -13.62 -14.32 6.67
C THR A 109 -14.00 -14.51 8.14
N PRO A 110 -13.75 -15.70 8.73
CA PRO A 110 -14.04 -16.01 10.13
C PRO A 110 -13.34 -15.12 11.17
N SER A 111 -12.20 -14.50 10.86
CA SER A 111 -11.46 -13.68 11.82
C SER A 111 -10.64 -12.57 11.17
N VAL A 112 -10.32 -11.53 11.94
CA VAL A 112 -9.45 -10.44 11.50
C VAL A 112 -8.10 -10.94 10.98
N GLY A 113 -7.49 -11.93 11.64
CA GLY A 113 -6.20 -12.49 11.21
C GLY A 113 -6.29 -13.23 9.87
N GLU A 114 -7.39 -13.94 9.63
CA GLU A 114 -7.65 -14.61 8.35
C GLU A 114 -7.95 -13.61 7.23
N THR A 115 -8.66 -12.52 7.53
CA THR A 115 -8.87 -11.40 6.60
C THR A 115 -7.54 -10.80 6.16
N ILE A 116 -6.67 -10.42 7.11
CA ILE A 116 -5.36 -9.84 6.80
C ILE A 116 -4.54 -10.80 5.93
N LEU A 117 -4.43 -12.07 6.33
CA LEU A 117 -3.65 -13.06 5.60
C LEU A 117 -4.18 -13.29 4.18
N ALA A 118 -5.51 -13.26 3.99
CA ALA A 118 -6.09 -13.42 2.67
C ALA A 118 -5.80 -12.21 1.77
N ASN A 119 -6.00 -10.98 2.25
CA ASN A 119 -5.67 -9.77 1.48
C ASN A 119 -4.16 -9.68 1.15
N GLU A 120 -3.28 -10.11 2.05
CA GLU A 120 -1.84 -10.21 1.77
C GLU A 120 -1.55 -11.19 0.62
N ARG A 121 -2.19 -12.36 0.61
CA ARG A 121 -2.05 -13.35 -0.47
C ARG A 121 -2.59 -12.85 -1.80
N GLU A 122 -3.73 -12.17 -1.78
CA GLU A 122 -4.32 -11.55 -2.99
C GLU A 122 -3.42 -10.44 -3.55
N THR A 123 -2.76 -9.66 -2.68
CA THR A 123 -1.80 -8.63 -3.08
C THR A 123 -0.52 -9.23 -3.69
N GLU A 124 -0.01 -10.35 -3.14
CA GLU A 124 1.14 -11.06 -3.72
C GLU A 124 0.79 -11.68 -5.08
N GLU A 125 -0.42 -12.22 -5.24
CA GLU A 125 -0.88 -12.74 -6.52
C GLU A 125 -1.13 -11.63 -7.55
N LEU A 126 -1.65 -10.47 -7.12
CA LEU A 126 -1.70 -9.25 -7.94
C LEU A 126 -0.30 -8.87 -8.43
N ALA A 127 0.69 -8.87 -7.52
CA ALA A 127 2.07 -8.57 -7.88
C ALA A 127 2.60 -9.55 -8.94
N ARG A 128 2.31 -10.84 -8.81
CA ARG A 128 2.66 -11.85 -9.82
C ARG A 128 2.00 -11.59 -11.18
N ILE A 129 0.71 -11.26 -11.20
CA ILE A 129 -0.05 -10.96 -12.43
C ILE A 129 0.57 -9.76 -13.16
N LEU A 130 0.93 -8.71 -12.42
CA LEU A 130 1.44 -7.46 -12.99
C LEU A 130 2.95 -7.45 -13.24
N GLY A 131 3.69 -8.48 -12.79
CA GLY A 131 5.14 -8.52 -12.87
C GLY A 131 5.83 -7.54 -11.91
N ILE A 132 5.19 -7.25 -10.78
CA ILE A 132 5.76 -6.44 -9.70
C ILE A 132 6.82 -7.29 -8.99
N ARG A 133 8.00 -6.73 -8.80
CA ARG A 133 9.17 -7.45 -8.29
C ARG A 133 9.03 -7.81 -6.81
N ARG A 134 8.42 -6.92 -6.02
CA ARG A 134 8.25 -7.12 -4.57
C ARG A 134 7.14 -6.22 -4.01
N VAL A 135 6.43 -6.76 -3.02
CA VAL A 135 5.46 -6.05 -2.18
C VAL A 135 6.11 -5.72 -0.83
N PHE A 136 5.84 -4.52 -0.32
CA PHE A 136 6.19 -4.07 1.02
C PHE A 136 4.91 -3.74 1.79
N ASN A 137 4.54 -4.57 2.76
CA ASN A 137 3.37 -4.34 3.61
C ASN A 137 3.76 -3.55 4.85
N PHE A 138 3.10 -2.41 5.09
CA PHE A 138 3.32 -1.64 6.32
C PHE A 138 2.46 -2.10 7.49
N GLY A 139 1.27 -2.63 7.20
CA GLY A 139 0.42 -3.32 8.16
C GLY A 139 -0.44 -2.40 9.05
N TYR A 140 -0.67 -1.15 8.64
CA TYR A 140 -1.56 -0.26 9.40
C TYR A 140 -3.01 -0.74 9.34
N GLN A 141 -3.82 -0.36 10.33
CA GLN A 141 -5.23 -0.76 10.36
C GLN A 141 -6.02 -0.02 9.29
N ASN A 142 -6.92 -0.74 8.62
CA ASN A 142 -7.82 -0.16 7.64
C ASN A 142 -8.83 0.78 8.32
N HIS A 143 -9.08 1.94 7.69
CA HIS A 143 -9.88 3.07 8.16
C HIS A 143 -9.32 3.83 9.38
N PHE A 144 -8.04 3.62 9.71
CA PHE A 144 -7.39 4.24 10.87
C PHE A 144 -6.05 4.89 10.51
N LEU A 145 -5.74 5.07 9.22
CA LEU A 145 -4.44 5.61 8.81
C LEU A 145 -4.25 7.07 9.24
N ASP A 146 -5.33 7.82 9.44
CA ASP A 146 -5.33 9.20 9.96
C ASP A 146 -5.01 9.29 11.46
N ALA A 147 -5.08 8.16 12.19
CA ALA A 147 -4.60 8.05 13.57
C ALA A 147 -3.12 7.67 13.68
N VAL A 148 -2.47 7.29 12.57
CA VAL A 148 -1.06 6.91 12.55
C VAL A 148 -0.17 8.16 12.61
N SER A 149 1.00 8.01 13.24
CA SER A 149 2.00 9.07 13.24
C SER A 149 2.47 9.36 11.81
N VAL A 150 2.14 10.55 11.31
CA VAL A 150 2.58 11.04 10.00
C VAL A 150 4.11 10.96 9.85
N ALA A 151 4.86 11.18 10.93
CA ALA A 151 6.32 11.10 10.91
C ALA A 151 6.84 9.67 10.70
N GLU A 152 6.13 8.67 11.21
CA GLU A 152 6.49 7.26 11.10
C GLU A 152 6.15 6.69 9.71
N LEU A 153 4.95 6.97 9.20
CA LEU A 153 4.59 6.62 7.81
C LEU A 153 5.56 7.26 6.82
N ARG A 154 5.88 8.55 7.01
CA ARG A 154 6.84 9.28 6.17
C ARG A 154 8.25 8.71 6.26
N SER A 155 8.75 8.37 7.45
CA SER A 155 10.11 7.84 7.59
C SER A 155 10.30 6.52 6.86
N ARG A 156 9.30 5.63 6.93
CA ARG A 156 9.30 4.34 6.21
C ARG A 156 9.26 4.52 4.70
N LEU A 157 8.46 5.46 4.21
CA LEU A 157 8.43 5.80 2.78
C LEU A 157 9.76 6.39 2.31
N VAL A 158 10.35 7.34 3.06
CA VAL A 158 11.66 7.92 2.73
C VAL A 158 12.75 6.85 2.68
N PHE A 159 12.75 5.91 3.62
CA PHE A 159 13.66 4.78 3.61
C PHE A 159 13.52 3.96 2.32
N LEU A 160 12.31 3.53 1.97
CA LEU A 160 12.07 2.74 0.77
C LEU A 160 12.36 3.53 -0.52
N PHE A 161 12.08 4.83 -0.56
CA PHE A 161 12.40 5.66 -1.72
C PHE A 161 13.90 5.82 -1.94
N ARG A 162 14.70 6.01 -0.88
CA ARG A 162 16.17 6.04 -1.01
C ARG A 162 16.76 4.67 -1.35
N LEU A 163 16.14 3.59 -0.87
CA LEU A 163 16.54 2.21 -1.15
C LEU A 163 16.23 1.78 -2.59
N LEU A 164 14.98 1.98 -3.02
CA LEU A 164 14.47 1.51 -4.31
C LEU A 164 14.79 2.46 -5.46
N ARG A 165 15.08 3.74 -5.15
CA ARG A 165 15.46 4.80 -6.09
C ARG A 165 14.49 4.94 -7.28
N PRO A 166 13.18 5.18 -7.05
CA PRO A 166 12.19 5.25 -8.12
C PRO A 166 12.34 6.48 -9.01
N ASP A 167 12.21 6.29 -10.32
CA ASP A 167 12.05 7.39 -11.27
C ASP A 167 10.63 7.99 -11.20
N ILE A 168 9.64 7.11 -10.97
CA ILE A 168 8.22 7.47 -10.85
C ILE A 168 7.65 6.91 -9.55
N VAL A 169 6.90 7.74 -8.82
CA VAL A 169 5.99 7.28 -7.78
C VAL A 169 4.53 7.41 -8.25
N MET A 170 3.76 6.33 -8.09
CA MET A 170 2.34 6.28 -8.44
C MET A 170 1.48 6.11 -7.18
N THR A 171 0.50 6.98 -6.96
CA THR A 171 -0.40 6.92 -5.78
C THR A 171 -1.62 7.85 -5.94
N PHE A 172 -2.36 8.12 -4.87
CA PHE A 172 -3.46 9.10 -4.82
C PHE A 172 -2.99 10.55 -4.95
N ASN A 173 -3.84 11.41 -5.52
CA ASN A 173 -3.58 12.85 -5.55
C ASN A 173 -3.70 13.47 -4.13
N PRO A 174 -2.63 14.06 -3.57
CA PRO A 174 -2.63 14.59 -2.20
C PRO A 174 -3.52 15.82 -2.01
N ALA A 175 -3.89 16.52 -3.08
CA ALA A 175 -4.59 17.80 -3.03
C ALA A 175 -6.08 17.70 -3.38
N GLN A 176 -6.68 16.50 -3.38
CA GLN A 176 -8.06 16.34 -3.84
C GLN A 176 -9.12 16.32 -2.73
N PRO A 177 -10.02 17.32 -2.66
CA PRO A 177 -11.13 17.33 -1.70
C PRO A 177 -12.27 16.33 -2.00
N ALA A 178 -12.37 15.83 -3.23
CA ALA A 178 -13.33 14.79 -3.60
C ALA A 178 -12.98 13.38 -3.08
N GLU A 179 -11.77 13.17 -2.53
CA GLU A 179 -11.42 11.88 -1.91
C GLU A 179 -12.09 11.77 -0.53
N GLN A 180 -12.92 10.74 -0.36
CA GLN A 180 -13.74 10.52 0.83
C GLN A 180 -13.12 9.48 1.77
N ASN A 181 -12.22 8.64 1.26
CA ASN A 181 -11.56 7.62 2.07
C ASN A 181 -10.33 8.23 2.79
N PRO A 182 -10.29 8.22 4.13
CA PRO A 182 -9.16 8.75 4.88
C PRO A 182 -7.82 8.12 4.53
N ASP A 183 -7.78 6.80 4.35
CA ASP A 183 -6.53 6.13 4.09
C ASP A 183 -5.94 6.53 2.72
N HIS A 184 -6.79 6.86 1.74
CA HIS A 184 -6.35 7.32 0.42
C HIS A 184 -5.66 8.69 0.52
N TRP A 185 -6.32 9.69 1.14
CA TRP A 185 -5.75 11.03 1.20
C TRP A 185 -4.56 11.11 2.16
N VAL A 186 -4.53 10.31 3.23
CA VAL A 186 -3.35 10.20 4.11
C VAL A 186 -2.18 9.58 3.33
N THR A 187 -2.43 8.51 2.58
CA THR A 187 -1.41 7.86 1.75
C THR A 187 -0.84 8.84 0.72
N GLY A 188 -1.69 9.54 -0.03
CA GLY A 188 -1.24 10.53 -1.02
C GLY A 188 -0.38 11.64 -0.41
N GLN A 189 -0.81 12.22 0.72
CA GLN A 189 -0.04 13.26 1.41
C GLN A 189 1.29 12.76 1.96
N ALA A 190 1.31 11.56 2.55
CA ALA A 190 2.53 10.97 3.09
C ALA A 190 3.54 10.64 2.00
N VAL A 191 3.07 10.16 0.85
CA VAL A 191 3.91 9.89 -0.33
C VAL A 191 4.54 11.17 -0.85
N GLU A 192 3.78 12.26 -1.04
CA GLU A 192 4.36 13.50 -1.58
C GLU A 192 5.37 14.11 -0.59
N ALA A 193 5.06 14.10 0.70
CA ALA A 193 6.01 14.56 1.73
C ALA A 193 7.29 13.71 1.76
N ALA A 194 7.16 12.38 1.71
CA ALA A 194 8.28 11.46 1.69
C ALA A 194 9.11 11.61 0.40
N ARG A 195 8.44 11.80 -0.74
CA ARG A 195 9.08 12.00 -2.04
C ARG A 195 9.97 13.24 -2.03
N TRP A 196 9.48 14.35 -1.49
CA TRP A 196 10.27 15.58 -1.38
C TRP A 196 11.46 15.40 -0.42
N MET A 197 11.25 14.80 0.75
CA MET A 197 12.30 14.59 1.76
C MET A 197 13.34 13.53 1.36
N ALA A 198 12.99 12.56 0.50
CA ALA A 198 13.92 11.56 0.03
C ALA A 198 15.13 12.16 -0.70
N GLY A 199 14.95 13.31 -1.35
CA GLY A 199 16.00 14.06 -2.05
C GLY A 199 16.89 14.94 -1.17
N LEU A 200 16.56 15.11 0.11
CA LEU A 200 17.29 15.99 1.03
C LEU A 200 18.40 15.22 1.78
N ASP A 201 19.50 15.91 2.09
CA ASP A 201 20.72 15.33 2.69
C ASP A 201 20.88 15.61 4.20
N LYS A 202 19.90 16.28 4.82
CA LYS A 202 19.89 16.57 6.27
C LYS A 202 18.83 15.78 7.04
N ASP A 203 17.85 15.25 6.33
CA ASP A 203 16.79 14.44 6.92
C ASP A 203 17.19 12.97 7.04
N TYR A 204 16.84 12.36 8.17
CA TYR A 204 17.12 10.96 8.48
C TYR A 204 18.62 10.61 8.35
N PRO A 205 19.52 11.22 9.15
CA PRO A 205 20.96 10.96 9.09
C PRO A 205 21.33 9.49 9.32
N GLU A 206 20.48 8.72 10.00
CA GLU A 206 20.58 7.27 10.15
C GLU A 206 20.49 6.53 8.80
N HIS A 207 19.72 7.01 7.83
CA HIS A 207 19.66 6.44 6.48
C HIS A 207 20.99 6.68 5.75
N LEU A 208 21.56 7.87 5.87
CA LEU A 208 22.85 8.22 5.26
C LEU A 208 23.98 7.37 5.87
N SER A 209 23.94 7.18 7.19
CA SER A 209 24.88 6.32 7.93
C SER A 209 24.76 4.86 7.52
N ALA A 210 23.58 4.42 7.08
CA ALA A 210 23.33 3.10 6.50
C ALA A 210 23.70 3.01 4.99
N GLY A 211 24.27 4.07 4.40
CA GLY A 211 24.67 4.11 2.99
C GLY A 211 23.56 4.46 2.01
N LEU A 212 22.38 4.87 2.48
CA LEU A 212 21.27 5.28 1.62
C LEU A 212 21.40 6.75 1.25
N ALA A 213 21.98 7.03 0.09
CA ALA A 213 22.13 8.38 -0.42
C ALA A 213 20.77 9.05 -0.73
N PRO A 214 20.68 10.39 -0.68
CA PRO A 214 19.50 11.11 -1.13
C PRO A 214 19.11 10.74 -2.58
N HIS A 215 17.82 10.80 -2.86
CA HIS A 215 17.27 10.43 -4.16
C HIS A 215 16.06 11.29 -4.51
N ILE A 216 16.16 12.02 -5.63
CA ILE A 216 15.10 12.86 -6.17
C ILE A 216 14.24 12.04 -7.13
N ILE A 217 12.95 11.90 -6.82
CA ILE A 217 11.97 11.16 -7.63
C ILE A 217 11.24 12.15 -8.54
N ARG A 218 11.54 12.23 -9.83
CA ARG A 218 10.99 13.32 -10.67
C ARG A 218 9.54 13.11 -11.08
N GLY A 219 9.17 11.88 -11.45
CA GLY A 219 7.84 11.56 -11.93
C GLY A 219 6.85 11.33 -10.79
N ARG A 220 5.75 12.07 -10.80
CA ARG A 220 4.62 11.90 -9.87
C ARG A 220 3.39 11.56 -10.69
N MET A 221 2.85 10.37 -10.50
CA MET A 221 1.73 9.85 -11.27
C MET A 221 0.54 9.59 -10.36
N TYR A 222 -0.42 10.52 -10.35
CA TYR A 222 -1.56 10.42 -9.45
C TYR A 222 -2.77 9.79 -10.11
N TRP A 223 -3.43 8.88 -9.40
CA TRP A 223 -4.70 8.29 -9.81
C TRP A 223 -5.83 9.32 -9.85
N VAL A 224 -6.71 9.17 -10.84
CA VAL A 224 -7.98 9.88 -10.94
C VAL A 224 -9.09 8.96 -10.38
N ALA A 225 -9.03 8.71 -9.08
CA ALA A 225 -9.93 7.84 -8.32
C ALA A 225 -11.37 8.37 -8.16
N ARG A 226 -11.60 9.68 -8.34
CA ARG A 226 -12.90 10.34 -8.13
C ARG A 226 -13.24 11.32 -9.25
N ALA A 227 -14.53 11.48 -9.53
CA ALA A 227 -15.01 12.48 -10.48
C ALA A 227 -14.56 13.90 -10.06
N GLY A 228 -14.13 14.69 -11.03
CA GLY A 228 -13.65 16.06 -10.81
C GLY A 228 -12.18 16.17 -10.37
N GLN A 229 -11.45 15.06 -10.24
CA GLN A 229 -9.99 15.11 -10.11
C GLN A 229 -9.34 15.61 -11.40
N PRO A 230 -8.23 16.38 -11.31
CA PRO A 230 -7.53 16.85 -12.49
C PRO A 230 -7.00 15.65 -13.30
N THR A 231 -6.95 15.80 -14.61
CA THR A 231 -6.42 14.78 -15.52
C THR A 231 -5.63 15.49 -16.61
N ASN A 232 -4.38 15.07 -16.82
CA ASN A 232 -3.53 15.60 -17.89
C ASN A 232 -2.76 14.49 -18.63
N ARG A 233 -2.97 13.22 -18.25
CA ARG A 233 -2.35 12.06 -18.88
C ARG A 233 -3.38 10.96 -19.04
N ILE A 234 -3.57 10.50 -20.27
CA ILE A 234 -4.40 9.34 -20.61
C ILE A 234 -3.47 8.27 -21.17
N VAL A 235 -3.48 7.08 -20.56
CA VAL A 235 -2.62 5.96 -20.98
C VAL A 235 -3.47 4.93 -21.70
N ASP A 236 -3.07 4.59 -22.92
CA ASP A 236 -3.66 3.47 -23.66
C ASP A 236 -3.29 2.15 -22.99
N VAL A 237 -4.30 1.40 -22.56
CA VAL A 237 -4.18 0.07 -21.97
C VAL A 237 -4.99 -0.98 -22.73
N SER A 238 -5.29 -0.71 -24.00
CA SER A 238 -6.10 -1.58 -24.87
C SER A 238 -5.53 -3.01 -24.96
N GLY A 239 -4.20 -3.15 -25.00
CA GLY A 239 -3.51 -4.45 -25.00
C GLY A 239 -3.51 -5.18 -23.65
N TYR A 240 -4.01 -4.56 -22.58
CA TYR A 240 -3.92 -5.03 -21.20
C TYR A 240 -5.28 -5.20 -20.53
N VAL A 241 -6.38 -5.14 -21.29
CA VAL A 241 -7.75 -5.33 -20.77
C VAL A 241 -7.86 -6.62 -19.98
N ASP A 242 -7.35 -7.74 -20.52
CA ASP A 242 -7.43 -9.04 -19.84
C ASP A 242 -6.56 -9.06 -18.58
N THR A 243 -5.38 -8.42 -18.60
CA THR A 243 -4.57 -8.27 -17.38
C THR A 243 -5.31 -7.48 -16.31
N LYS A 244 -6.07 -6.44 -16.70
CA LYS A 244 -6.88 -5.65 -15.77
C LYS A 244 -8.03 -6.48 -15.19
N VAL A 245 -8.68 -7.32 -16.01
CA VAL A 245 -9.70 -8.27 -15.54
C VAL A 245 -9.09 -9.21 -14.49
N GLU A 246 -7.97 -9.85 -14.78
CA GLU A 246 -7.32 -10.76 -13.82
C GLU A 246 -6.85 -10.03 -12.54
N SER A 247 -6.34 -8.80 -12.66
CA SER A 247 -5.93 -7.99 -11.50
C SER A 247 -7.09 -7.67 -10.57
N LEU A 248 -8.30 -7.52 -11.09
CA LEU A 248 -9.50 -7.26 -10.29
C LEU A 248 -10.11 -8.56 -9.76
N ALA A 249 -9.99 -9.66 -10.52
CA ALA A 249 -10.55 -10.96 -10.16
C ALA A 249 -9.82 -11.60 -8.98
N VAL A 250 -8.56 -11.25 -8.73
CA VAL A 250 -7.79 -11.80 -7.60
C VAL A 250 -8.33 -11.36 -6.24
N HIS A 251 -8.98 -10.20 -6.14
CA HIS A 251 -9.44 -9.60 -4.88
C HIS A 251 -10.78 -10.18 -4.43
N GLN A 252 -10.77 -11.44 -3.97
CA GLN A 252 -11.96 -12.15 -3.51
C GLN A 252 -12.39 -11.69 -2.11
N VAL A 253 -11.44 -11.34 -1.24
CA VAL A 253 -11.69 -10.97 0.15
C VAL A 253 -11.94 -9.48 0.32
N GLN A 254 -11.12 -8.62 -0.27
CA GLN A 254 -11.25 -7.16 -0.16
C GLN A 254 -12.65 -6.64 -0.57
N GLY A 255 -13.21 -7.24 -1.63
CA GLY A 255 -14.58 -7.02 -2.06
C GLY A 255 -14.75 -5.98 -3.18
N THR A 256 -16.00 -5.87 -3.64
CA THR A 256 -16.52 -5.17 -4.85
C THR A 256 -16.21 -5.81 -6.21
N ALA A 257 -14.99 -6.27 -6.48
CA ALA A 257 -14.67 -6.84 -7.79
C ALA A 257 -14.70 -8.37 -7.81
N GLY A 258 -13.79 -9.02 -7.07
CA GLY A 258 -13.43 -10.42 -7.29
C GLY A 258 -14.58 -11.42 -7.17
N SER A 259 -15.55 -11.20 -6.27
CA SER A 259 -16.61 -12.17 -5.98
C SER A 259 -18.03 -11.71 -6.39
N THR A 260 -18.16 -10.62 -7.14
CA THR A 260 -19.49 -10.01 -7.39
C THR A 260 -20.25 -10.72 -8.51
N GLY A 261 -19.56 -11.28 -9.50
CA GLY A 261 -20.18 -12.01 -10.60
C GLY A 261 -20.83 -13.30 -10.13
N ARG A 262 -20.15 -14.10 -9.30
CA ARG A 262 -20.71 -15.32 -8.70
C ARG A 262 -21.93 -15.02 -7.83
N ARG A 263 -21.91 -13.90 -7.07
CA ARG A 263 -23.04 -13.45 -6.24
C ARG A 263 -24.24 -13.04 -7.09
N LEU A 264 -23.99 -12.37 -8.22
CA LEU A 264 -25.02 -12.04 -9.19
C LEU A 264 -25.62 -13.32 -9.80
N ARG A 265 -24.78 -14.26 -10.23
CA ARG A 265 -25.22 -15.55 -10.79
C ARG A 265 -26.11 -16.32 -9.79
N ALA A 266 -25.68 -16.43 -8.53
CA ALA A 266 -26.44 -17.08 -7.47
C ALA A 266 -27.81 -16.42 -7.25
N THR A 267 -27.84 -15.09 -7.10
CA THR A 267 -29.10 -14.33 -6.92
C THR A 267 -30.07 -14.50 -8.10
N LEU A 268 -29.55 -14.61 -9.33
CA LEU A 268 -30.38 -14.85 -10.52
C LEU A 268 -30.95 -16.27 -10.53
N ALA A 269 -30.15 -17.28 -10.19
CA ALA A 269 -30.57 -18.67 -10.13
C ALA A 269 -31.69 -18.89 -9.10
N GLU A 270 -31.63 -18.23 -7.92
CA GLU A 270 -32.70 -18.25 -6.92
C GLU A 270 -34.04 -17.73 -7.46
N ARG A 271 -34.00 -16.88 -8.49
CA ARG A 271 -35.17 -16.30 -9.17
C ARG A 271 -35.57 -17.07 -10.43
N GLY A 272 -34.89 -18.18 -10.75
CA GLY A 272 -35.09 -18.93 -12.00
C GLY A 272 -34.63 -18.18 -13.25
N LEU A 273 -33.70 -17.23 -13.11
CA LEU A 273 -33.15 -16.42 -14.20
C LEU A 273 -31.71 -16.82 -14.52
N VAL A 274 -31.31 -16.68 -15.78
CA VAL A 274 -29.95 -16.94 -16.25
C VAL A 274 -29.51 -15.80 -17.17
N ILE A 275 -28.26 -15.37 -17.04
CA ILE A 275 -27.56 -14.52 -18.00
C ILE A 275 -26.45 -15.38 -18.61
N PRO A 276 -26.56 -15.81 -19.87
CA PRO A 276 -25.58 -16.71 -20.50
C PRO A 276 -24.13 -16.18 -20.45
N GLU A 277 -23.95 -14.86 -20.48
CA GLU A 277 -22.64 -14.22 -20.45
C GLU A 277 -21.90 -14.39 -19.12
N LEU A 278 -22.60 -14.73 -18.03
CA LEU A 278 -21.96 -15.06 -16.75
C LEU A 278 -21.40 -16.48 -16.71
N GLY A 279 -21.65 -17.29 -17.74
CA GLY A 279 -21.18 -18.68 -17.82
C GLY A 279 -21.79 -19.60 -16.76
N ASP A 280 -21.18 -20.78 -16.63
CA ASP A 280 -21.70 -21.88 -15.81
C ASP A 280 -20.97 -22.05 -14.46
N ASP A 281 -19.90 -21.27 -14.22
CA ASP A 281 -19.06 -21.34 -13.03
C ASP A 281 -18.79 -19.95 -12.40
N ASP A 282 -18.25 -19.93 -11.18
CA ASP A 282 -17.99 -18.70 -10.40
C ASP A 282 -16.92 -17.82 -11.04
N ASP A 283 -15.85 -18.44 -11.51
CA ASP A 283 -14.66 -17.76 -12.02
C ASP A 283 -14.95 -17.07 -13.36
N THR A 284 -15.74 -17.71 -14.22
CA THR A 284 -16.25 -17.12 -15.46
C THR A 284 -17.21 -15.97 -15.15
N ALA A 285 -18.11 -16.14 -14.18
CA ALA A 285 -19.08 -15.11 -13.80
C ALA A 285 -18.40 -13.83 -13.29
N ASP A 286 -17.36 -13.96 -12.45
CA ASP A 286 -16.62 -12.82 -11.91
C ASP A 286 -15.87 -12.06 -13.00
N ARG A 287 -15.18 -12.77 -13.91
CA ARG A 287 -14.48 -12.14 -15.05
C ARG A 287 -15.44 -11.43 -16.00
N ALA A 288 -16.58 -12.05 -16.30
CA ALA A 288 -17.62 -11.45 -17.12
C ALA A 288 -18.19 -10.18 -16.46
N TYR A 289 -18.46 -10.23 -15.16
CA TYR A 289 -18.93 -9.07 -14.39
C TYR A 289 -17.91 -7.93 -14.40
N ILE A 290 -16.64 -8.22 -14.11
CA ILE A 290 -15.56 -7.24 -14.11
C ILE A 290 -15.43 -6.57 -15.48
N ARG A 291 -15.34 -7.37 -16.55
CA ARG A 291 -15.22 -6.85 -17.92
C ARG A 291 -16.40 -5.95 -18.29
N ARG A 292 -17.61 -6.33 -17.87
CA ARG A 292 -18.84 -5.61 -18.23
C ARG A 292 -19.01 -4.31 -17.45
N PHE A 293 -18.80 -4.34 -16.14
CA PHE A 293 -19.20 -3.25 -15.25
C PHE A 293 -18.02 -2.49 -14.68
N MET A 294 -16.96 -3.18 -14.26
CA MET A 294 -15.82 -2.54 -13.60
C MET A 294 -14.90 -1.84 -14.62
N LEU A 295 -14.78 -2.39 -15.84
CA LEU A 295 -13.97 -1.77 -16.89
C LEU A 295 -14.71 -0.74 -17.73
N ALA A 296 -16.02 -0.58 -17.56
CA ALA A 296 -16.83 0.34 -18.36
C ALA A 296 -16.27 1.78 -18.38
N PRO A 297 -15.87 2.39 -17.24
CA PRO A 297 -15.30 3.74 -17.26
C PRO A 297 -14.01 3.85 -18.09
N GLY A 298 -13.13 2.84 -18.02
CA GLY A 298 -11.89 2.81 -18.79
C GLY A 298 -12.11 2.60 -20.29
N ILE A 299 -13.12 1.80 -20.66
CA ILE A 299 -13.53 1.59 -22.05
C ILE A 299 -14.14 2.88 -22.61
N GLU A 300 -15.06 3.50 -21.89
CA GLU A 300 -15.69 4.77 -22.29
C GLU A 300 -14.65 5.89 -22.47
N LEU A 301 -13.68 5.98 -21.56
CA LEU A 301 -12.55 6.89 -21.70
C LEU A 301 -11.71 6.56 -22.93
N GLY A 302 -11.37 5.29 -23.13
CA GLY A 302 -10.61 4.84 -24.30
C GLY A 302 -11.28 5.26 -25.60
N VAL A 303 -12.58 4.99 -25.76
CA VAL A 303 -13.36 5.33 -26.96
C VAL A 303 -13.30 6.83 -27.25
N ARG A 304 -13.40 7.69 -26.23
CA ARG A 304 -13.28 9.15 -26.39
C ARG A 304 -11.91 9.60 -26.91
N HIS A 305 -10.88 8.78 -26.74
CA HIS A 305 -9.51 9.05 -27.16
C HIS A 305 -9.03 8.14 -28.31
N GLY A 306 -9.94 7.39 -28.97
CA GLY A 306 -9.58 6.52 -30.10
C GLY A 306 -8.85 5.23 -29.69
N MET A 307 -9.02 4.77 -28.45
CA MET A 307 -8.43 3.56 -27.88
C MET A 307 -9.55 2.58 -27.49
N ALA A 308 -9.25 1.29 -27.27
CA ALA A 308 -10.24 0.34 -26.77
C ALA A 308 -10.44 0.46 -25.24
N CYS A 309 -9.39 0.81 -24.51
CA CYS A 309 -9.44 1.05 -23.07
C CYS A 309 -8.31 1.99 -22.65
N ALA A 310 -8.57 2.88 -21.70
CA ALA A 310 -7.58 3.82 -21.20
C ALA A 310 -7.68 4.02 -19.67
N GLU A 311 -6.55 4.40 -19.07
CA GLU A 311 -6.46 4.79 -17.66
C GLU A 311 -6.07 6.29 -17.54
N PRO A 312 -6.83 7.09 -16.76
CA PRO A 312 -6.54 8.51 -16.56
C PRO A 312 -5.65 8.76 -15.35
N PHE A 313 -4.72 9.71 -15.50
CA PHE A 313 -3.81 10.16 -14.45
C PHE A 313 -3.63 11.67 -14.45
N TYR A 314 -3.23 12.19 -13.29
CA TYR A 314 -2.59 13.49 -13.18
C TYR A 314 -1.08 13.28 -12.99
N TYR A 315 -0.30 13.53 -14.03
CA TYR A 315 1.14 13.34 -14.07
C TYR A 315 1.86 14.67 -13.97
N LEU A 316 2.87 14.75 -13.10
CA LEU A 316 3.77 15.90 -12.99
C LEU A 316 5.21 15.40 -13.12
N ASP A 317 6.01 16.09 -13.94
CA ASP A 317 7.45 15.90 -14.03
C ASP A 317 8.16 17.15 -13.53
N GLU A 318 9.14 17.01 -12.64
CA GLU A 318 9.92 18.15 -12.17
C GLU A 318 10.82 18.76 -13.26
N SER A 319 11.07 18.06 -14.37
CA SER A 319 11.72 18.68 -15.53
C SER A 319 10.95 19.89 -16.06
N ASP A 320 9.64 19.95 -15.83
CA ASP A 320 8.79 21.06 -16.29
C ASP A 320 8.83 22.28 -15.35
N THR A 321 9.44 22.16 -14.17
CA THR A 321 9.41 23.19 -13.12
C THR A 321 10.76 23.86 -12.84
N ASP A 322 11.87 23.34 -13.37
CA ASP A 322 13.20 23.89 -13.11
C ASP A 322 13.55 25.08 -14.02
N HIS A 323 12.60 26.02 -14.13
CA HIS A 323 12.81 27.28 -14.83
C HIS A 323 13.95 28.07 -14.20
N HIS A 324 14.27 27.88 -12.91
CA HIS A 324 15.31 28.64 -12.24
C HIS A 324 16.70 28.32 -12.80
N GLU A 325 17.12 27.05 -12.84
CA GLU A 325 18.42 26.69 -13.42
C GLU A 325 18.49 27.03 -14.91
N ALA A 326 17.40 26.83 -15.66
CA ALA A 326 17.33 27.22 -17.06
C ALA A 326 17.50 28.75 -17.24
N ASN A 327 16.84 29.54 -16.39
CA ASN A 327 16.93 31.00 -16.40
C ASN A 327 18.31 31.48 -15.96
N VAL A 328 18.91 30.86 -14.93
CA VAL A 328 20.26 31.16 -14.46
C VAL A 328 21.28 30.81 -15.54
N THR A 329 21.16 29.65 -16.18
CA THR A 329 22.03 29.24 -17.29
C THR A 329 21.91 30.19 -18.48
N ALA A 330 20.69 30.57 -18.86
CA ALA A 330 20.44 31.55 -19.91
C ALA A 330 21.04 32.92 -19.57
N TRP A 331 20.88 33.37 -18.31
CA TRP A 331 21.46 34.63 -17.84
C TRP A 331 23.00 34.56 -17.80
N VAL A 332 23.60 33.47 -17.31
CA VAL A 332 25.05 33.26 -17.31
C VAL A 332 25.58 33.28 -18.74
N ASN A 333 24.97 32.54 -19.67
CA ASN A 333 25.38 32.52 -21.07
C ASN A 333 25.30 33.90 -21.73
N ALA A 334 24.32 34.73 -21.33
CA ALA A 334 24.16 36.08 -21.86
C ALA A 334 25.11 37.12 -21.23
N ASN A 335 25.60 36.90 -20.00
CA ASN A 335 26.27 37.94 -19.22
C ASN A 335 27.69 37.58 -18.74
N ALA A 336 28.12 36.33 -18.84
CA ALA A 336 29.45 35.92 -18.39
C ALA A 336 30.54 36.49 -19.32
N VAL A 337 31.51 37.19 -18.73
CA VAL A 337 32.69 37.72 -19.42
C VAL A 337 33.97 37.09 -18.85
N PRO A 338 35.05 36.96 -19.64
CA PRO A 338 36.31 36.38 -19.17
C PRO A 338 36.85 37.15 -17.96
N ARG A 339 37.30 36.39 -16.95
CA ARG A 339 37.97 36.97 -15.78
C ARG A 339 39.33 37.52 -16.22
N ARG A 340 39.56 38.81 -16.01
CA ARG A 340 40.82 39.50 -16.35
C ARG A 340 41.97 39.07 -15.46
#